data_AF-A0A093ZNY4-F1
#
_entry.id   AF-A0A093ZNY4-F1
#
_cell.length_a   1.000
_cell.length_b   1.000
_cell.length_c   1.000
_cell.angle_alpha   90.00
_cell.angle_beta   90.00
_cell.angle_gamma   90.00
#
_symmetry.space_group_name_H-M   'P 1'
#
loop_
_entity.id
_entity.type
_entity.pdbx_description
1 polymer ?
#
loop_
_entity_poly.entity_id
_entity_poly.type
_entity_poly.pdbx_seq_one_letter_code
_entity_poly.pdbx_strand_id
1 'polypeptide(L)'
;MASGVSHRIFPGLRYRLLGLSPRTPSAFYNTIYTPRQQHHHTKQAMPSSPPPLQILTPTPPPSTPKPKTLFILDSSFNPPTIAHLHLARSALFSADEARYPHPRRVLLLLATTNADKPDVEAGREDRMAMMKVLAGDVVSDSSAGLDESTVASELGDGEGVDIALTPYALFIDKARVIAEEEAYQGAKKVFILGFDTLKRLLHVGYYDPPSLCGLGPVFDGGVRVHLRAGGGEEEEGQK
;
A
#
# COMPACT_ATOMS: atom_id res chain seq x y z
N MET A 1 -6.57 68.28 -31.96
CA MET A 1 -5.29 67.71 -31.47
C MET A 1 -5.16 66.30 -32.03
N ALA A 2 -3.97 65.99 -32.55
CA ALA A 2 -3.55 64.83 -33.37
C ALA A 2 -4.16 63.47 -32.96
N SER A 3 -4.65 62.58 -33.83
CA SER A 3 -4.10 61.92 -35.05
C SER A 3 -2.88 61.02 -34.80
N GLY A 4 -2.96 59.74 -35.18
CA GLY A 4 -1.75 58.90 -35.27
C GLY A 4 -1.97 57.39 -35.37
N VAL A 5 -2.63 56.92 -36.43
CA VAL A 5 -2.49 55.54 -36.95
C VAL A 5 -1.22 55.49 -37.81
N SER A 6 -0.40 54.43 -37.73
CA SER A 6 0.44 54.03 -38.88
C SER A 6 0.81 52.55 -38.90
N HIS A 7 0.32 51.88 -39.95
CA HIS A 7 0.86 50.65 -40.55
C HIS A 7 2.19 50.89 -41.28
N ARG A 8 2.95 49.80 -41.54
CA ARG A 8 3.74 49.43 -42.77
C ARG A 8 4.72 48.30 -42.36
N ILE A 9 4.63 47.04 -42.81
CA ILE A 9 4.80 46.39 -44.15
C ILE A 9 6.25 46.41 -44.70
N PHE A 10 6.86 45.20 -44.69
CA PHE A 10 7.81 44.47 -45.60
C PHE A 10 8.58 45.18 -46.74
N PRO A 11 9.80 44.72 -47.12
CA PRO A 11 10.04 43.51 -47.96
C PRO A 11 11.24 42.66 -47.47
N GLY A 12 11.48 41.38 -47.81
CA GLY A 12 11.32 40.67 -49.07
C GLY A 12 12.70 40.46 -49.70
N LEU A 13 13.29 39.25 -49.62
CA LEU A 13 14.41 38.87 -50.48
C LEU A 13 14.27 37.40 -50.91
N ARG A 14 13.89 37.22 -52.18
CA ARG A 14 14.00 35.99 -52.93
C ARG A 14 15.35 36.00 -53.65
N TYR A 15 16.08 34.89 -53.62
CA TYR A 15 17.06 34.58 -54.65
C TYR A 15 16.70 33.26 -55.32
N ARG A 16 16.60 33.30 -56.64
CA ARG A 16 16.39 32.19 -57.57
C ARG A 16 17.27 32.47 -58.78
N LEU A 17 18.22 31.60 -59.12
CA LEU A 17 18.81 31.37 -60.45
C LEU A 17 19.84 30.23 -60.28
N LEU A 18 19.62 29.00 -60.80
CA LEU A 18 19.72 28.48 -62.19
C LEU A 18 21.18 28.21 -62.65
N GLY A 19 21.44 26.95 -63.07
CA GLY A 19 22.65 26.52 -63.82
C GLY A 19 23.14 25.10 -63.44
N LEU A 20 22.49 24.01 -63.88
CA LEU A 20 22.84 23.14 -65.03
C LEU A 20 23.94 22.06 -64.79
N SER A 21 23.48 20.81 -64.51
CA SER A 21 23.78 19.47 -65.09
C SER A 21 25.20 19.05 -65.58
N PRO A 22 25.47 17.75 -65.88
CA PRO A 22 25.02 16.46 -65.32
C PRO A 22 26.20 15.52 -64.96
N ARG A 23 25.92 14.41 -64.25
CA ARG A 23 26.48 13.07 -64.55
C ARG A 23 25.79 12.01 -63.67
N THR A 24 24.94 11.21 -64.31
CA THR A 24 24.45 9.88 -63.87
C THR A 24 25.53 8.81 -64.09
N PRO A 25 25.34 7.52 -63.76
CA PRO A 25 24.25 6.85 -63.03
C PRO A 25 24.76 5.95 -61.87
N SER A 26 23.87 5.41 -61.03
CA SER A 26 23.77 3.94 -60.82
C SER A 26 22.84 3.57 -59.66
N ALA A 27 22.17 2.44 -59.87
CA ALA A 27 21.57 1.50 -58.91
C ALA A 27 20.23 1.88 -58.24
N PHE A 28 19.17 1.52 -58.97
CA PHE A 28 17.90 1.08 -58.41
C PHE A 28 18.08 -0.11 -57.48
N TYR A 29 17.43 -0.08 -56.31
CA TYR A 29 16.86 -1.27 -55.69
C TYR A 29 15.51 -0.91 -55.08
N ASN A 30 14.45 -1.43 -55.72
CA ASN A 30 13.13 -1.63 -55.14
C ASN A 30 12.96 -3.15 -55.05
N THR A 31 12.92 -3.72 -53.84
CA THR A 31 12.40 -5.08 -53.64
C THR A 31 11.71 -5.17 -52.27
N ILE A 32 10.38 -5.05 -52.34
CA ILE A 32 9.35 -5.86 -51.66
C ILE A 32 9.84 -6.68 -50.45
N TYR A 33 9.45 -6.23 -49.25
CA TYR A 33 9.51 -7.03 -48.03
C TYR A 33 8.30 -7.99 -48.00
N THR A 34 8.54 -9.28 -48.22
CA THR A 34 7.56 -10.34 -47.93
C THR A 34 7.70 -10.80 -46.48
N PRO A 35 6.66 -10.72 -45.62
CA PRO A 35 6.70 -11.36 -44.32
C PRO A 35 6.50 -12.88 -44.48
N ARG A 36 7.52 -13.65 -44.10
CA ARG A 36 7.46 -15.10 -43.94
C ARG A 36 6.59 -15.41 -42.72
N GLN A 37 5.43 -16.03 -42.93
CA GLN A 37 4.65 -16.62 -41.84
C GLN A 37 5.51 -17.68 -41.15
N GLN A 38 5.91 -17.40 -39.90
CA GLN A 38 6.35 -18.43 -38.97
C GLN A 38 5.15 -18.72 -38.08
N HIS A 39 4.69 -19.98 -38.14
CA HIS A 39 3.68 -20.52 -37.26
C HIS A 39 4.16 -20.38 -35.80
N HIS A 40 3.68 -19.34 -35.12
CA HIS A 40 3.84 -19.24 -33.68
C HIS A 40 2.92 -20.25 -33.02
N HIS A 41 3.55 -21.35 -32.62
CA HIS A 41 3.09 -22.20 -31.55
C HIS A 41 2.68 -21.30 -30.37
N THR A 42 1.39 -21.29 -30.03
CA THR A 42 0.86 -20.67 -28.81
C THR A 42 1.47 -21.36 -27.60
N LYS A 43 2.63 -20.88 -27.16
CA LYS A 43 3.06 -21.06 -25.78
C LYS A 43 2.37 -19.96 -24.99
N GLN A 44 1.30 -20.33 -24.29
CA GLN A 44 0.74 -19.51 -23.21
C GLN A 44 1.89 -19.16 -22.25
N ALA A 45 2.21 -17.87 -22.17
CA ALA A 45 3.09 -17.34 -21.15
C ALA A 45 2.20 -16.83 -20.01
N MET A 46 2.29 -17.46 -18.85
CA MET A 46 1.80 -16.89 -17.59
C MET A 46 2.83 -17.19 -16.52
N PRO A 47 3.62 -16.21 -16.08
CA PRO A 47 3.88 -16.03 -14.66
C PRO A 47 2.87 -14.99 -14.19
N SER A 48 1.70 -15.41 -13.71
CA SER A 48 0.85 -14.49 -12.96
C SER A 48 1.59 -14.19 -11.65
N SER A 49 2.14 -12.98 -11.54
CA SER A 49 2.64 -12.49 -10.24
C SER A 49 1.54 -12.64 -9.19
N PRO A 50 1.87 -13.03 -7.95
CA PRO A 50 0.87 -13.08 -6.89
C PRO A 50 0.17 -11.71 -6.75
N PRO A 51 -1.10 -11.69 -6.32
CA PRO A 51 -1.84 -10.44 -6.19
C PRO A 51 -1.13 -9.49 -5.19
N PRO A 52 -1.23 -8.16 -5.40
CA PRO A 52 -0.56 -7.17 -4.56
C PRO A 52 -1.01 -7.19 -3.09
N LEU A 53 -2.23 -7.65 -2.84
CA LEU A 53 -2.78 -7.94 -1.52
C LEU A 53 -3.56 -9.26 -1.63
N GLN A 54 -3.23 -10.24 -0.80
CA GLN A 54 -3.92 -11.53 -0.77
C GLN A 54 -4.67 -11.67 0.54
N ILE A 55 -5.98 -11.42 0.52
CA ILE A 55 -6.85 -11.68 1.67
C ILE A 55 -7.08 -13.19 1.80
N LEU A 56 -6.84 -13.71 2.99
CA LEU A 56 -6.91 -15.14 3.32
C LEU A 56 -8.13 -15.51 4.14
N THR A 57 -8.84 -14.52 4.68
CA THR A 57 -10.12 -14.72 5.35
C THR A 57 -11.24 -14.89 4.33
N PRO A 58 -12.27 -15.71 4.64
CA PRO A 58 -13.41 -15.89 3.74
C PRO A 58 -14.10 -14.56 3.45
N THR A 59 -14.49 -14.35 2.20
CA THR A 59 -15.30 -13.19 1.81
C THR A 59 -16.62 -13.24 2.58
N PRO A 60 -16.99 -12.18 3.32
CA PRO A 60 -18.26 -12.16 4.03
C PRO A 60 -19.43 -12.14 3.03
N PRO A 61 -20.64 -12.57 3.45
CA PRO A 61 -21.84 -12.49 2.60
C PRO A 61 -22.04 -11.07 2.03
N PRO A 62 -22.57 -10.91 0.80
CA PRO A 62 -22.79 -9.57 0.20
C PRO A 62 -23.69 -8.64 1.01
N SER A 63 -24.55 -9.19 1.87
CA SER A 63 -25.41 -8.45 2.79
C SER A 63 -24.65 -7.84 3.98
N THR A 64 -23.41 -8.27 4.21
CA THR A 64 -22.59 -7.80 5.33
C THR A 64 -22.17 -6.35 5.06
N PRO A 65 -22.41 -5.42 5.99
CA PRO A 65 -22.02 -4.03 5.80
C PRO A 65 -20.50 -3.91 5.68
N LYS A 66 -20.02 -3.13 4.70
CA LYS A 66 -18.59 -2.81 4.56
C LYS A 66 -18.10 -2.05 5.82
N PRO A 67 -16.85 -2.27 6.25
CA PRO A 67 -16.31 -1.56 7.40
C PRO A 67 -16.24 -0.06 7.13
N LYS A 68 -16.57 0.75 8.14
CA LYS A 68 -16.30 2.19 8.13
C LYS A 68 -14.90 2.50 8.65
N THR A 69 -14.32 1.61 9.45
CA THR A 69 -12.93 1.72 9.93
C THR A 69 -12.20 0.40 9.73
N LEU A 70 -11.03 0.46 9.10
CA LEU A 70 -10.09 -0.65 8.97
C LEU A 70 -8.82 -0.33 9.75
N PHE A 71 -8.56 -1.07 10.81
CA PHE A 71 -7.30 -1.01 11.53
C PHE A 71 -6.30 -1.97 10.89
N ILE A 72 -5.08 -1.53 10.63
CA ILE A 72 -4.06 -2.34 9.95
C ILE A 72 -2.93 -2.60 10.95
N LEU A 73 -2.78 -3.85 11.36
CA LEU A 73 -1.69 -4.32 12.21
C LEU A 73 -0.68 -5.08 11.35
N ASP A 74 0.36 -4.37 10.93
CA ASP A 74 1.46 -4.87 10.10
C ASP A 74 2.61 -5.35 10.99
N SER A 75 2.92 -6.65 10.93
CA SER A 75 3.94 -7.28 11.77
C SER A 75 4.49 -8.55 11.12
N SER A 76 5.66 -9.00 11.60
CA SER A 76 6.25 -10.28 11.17
C SER A 76 5.55 -11.50 11.77
N PHE A 77 4.74 -11.33 12.83
CA PHE A 77 3.99 -12.41 13.48
C PHE A 77 4.82 -13.68 13.75
N ASN A 78 6.04 -13.52 14.27
CA ASN A 78 7.03 -14.60 14.38
C ASN A 78 7.54 -14.86 15.82
N PRO A 79 6.76 -15.51 16.69
CA PRO A 79 5.32 -15.78 16.58
C PRO A 79 4.48 -14.54 16.97
N PRO A 80 3.15 -14.56 16.76
CA PRO A 80 2.25 -13.63 17.42
C PRO A 80 2.42 -13.66 18.94
N THR A 81 2.03 -12.57 19.61
CA THR A 81 2.24 -12.39 21.06
C THR A 81 1.02 -11.75 21.68
N ILE A 82 0.94 -11.76 23.02
CA ILE A 82 -0.11 -11.08 23.79
C ILE A 82 -0.19 -9.58 23.44
N ALA A 83 0.94 -8.95 23.10
CA ALA A 83 0.93 -7.55 22.67
C ALA A 83 0.15 -7.37 21.35
N HIS A 84 0.30 -8.28 20.38
CA HIS A 84 -0.49 -8.23 19.14
C HIS A 84 -1.98 -8.40 19.42
N LEU A 85 -2.35 -9.31 20.33
CA LEU A 85 -3.74 -9.51 20.77
C LEU A 85 -4.31 -8.23 21.39
N HIS A 86 -3.59 -7.62 22.33
CA HIS A 86 -4.02 -6.38 22.97
C HIS A 86 -4.18 -5.23 21.98
N LEU A 87 -3.23 -5.07 21.04
CA LEU A 87 -3.32 -4.04 20.00
C LEU A 87 -4.58 -4.22 19.14
N ALA A 88 -4.81 -5.44 18.63
CA ALA A 88 -5.96 -5.75 17.80
C ALA A 88 -7.29 -5.58 18.55
N ARG A 89 -7.42 -6.11 19.77
CA ARG A 89 -8.64 -5.96 20.59
C ARG A 89 -8.91 -4.51 20.96
N SER A 90 -7.89 -3.76 21.39
CA SER A 90 -8.04 -2.35 21.75
C SER A 90 -8.45 -1.46 20.57
N ALA A 91 -8.20 -1.91 19.35
CA ALA A 91 -8.63 -1.25 18.12
C ALA A 91 -10.06 -1.61 17.74
N LEU A 92 -10.36 -2.91 17.68
CA LEU A 92 -11.69 -3.41 17.34
C LEU A 92 -12.76 -2.88 18.31
N PHE A 93 -12.49 -2.97 19.60
CA PHE A 93 -13.41 -2.61 20.68
C PHE A 93 -13.15 -1.20 21.26
N SER A 94 -12.60 -0.29 20.46
CA SER A 94 -12.34 1.08 20.92
C SER A 94 -13.62 1.78 21.38
N ALA A 95 -13.63 2.38 22.56
CA ALA A 95 -14.77 3.18 23.02
C ALA A 95 -14.98 4.49 22.22
N ASP A 96 -14.00 4.87 21.39
CA ASP A 96 -14.05 6.11 20.63
C ASP A 96 -14.76 5.95 19.28
N GLU A 97 -16.08 5.91 19.31
CA GLU A 97 -16.93 5.80 18.12
C GLU A 97 -16.82 7.00 17.18
N ALA A 98 -16.60 8.20 17.74
CA ALA A 98 -16.47 9.42 16.95
C ALA A 98 -15.22 9.38 16.06
N ARG A 99 -14.08 8.91 16.60
CA ARG A 99 -12.84 8.75 15.82
C ARG A 99 -12.85 7.50 14.95
N TYR A 100 -13.50 6.44 15.40
CA TYR A 100 -13.52 5.12 14.76
C TYR A 100 -14.96 4.60 14.61
N PRO A 101 -15.70 5.01 13.58
CA PRO A 101 -17.09 4.57 13.40
C PRO A 101 -17.18 3.08 13.04
N HIS A 102 -18.28 2.43 13.47
CA HIS A 102 -18.64 1.04 13.18
C HIS A 102 -19.32 0.88 11.79
N PRO A 103 -19.20 -0.29 11.12
CA PRO A 103 -18.49 -1.49 11.55
C PRO A 103 -16.97 -1.34 11.48
N ARG A 104 -16.25 -2.04 12.37
CA ARG A 104 -14.78 -2.00 12.45
C ARG A 104 -14.18 -3.36 12.13
N ARG A 105 -13.08 -3.35 11.38
CA ARG A 105 -12.29 -4.57 11.16
C ARG A 105 -10.82 -4.34 11.48
N VAL A 106 -10.14 -5.41 11.88
CA VAL A 106 -8.68 -5.44 12.02
C VAL A 106 -8.09 -6.30 10.91
N LEU A 107 -7.18 -5.75 10.13
CA LEU A 107 -6.37 -6.47 9.16
C LEU A 107 -5.02 -6.84 9.79
N LEU A 108 -4.80 -8.14 10.03
CA LEU A 108 -3.49 -8.68 10.35
C LEU A 108 -2.71 -8.85 9.04
N LEU A 109 -1.73 -7.97 8.81
CA LEU A 109 -1.00 -7.88 7.55
C LEU A 109 0.42 -8.42 7.71
N LEU A 110 0.75 -9.45 6.93
CA LEU A 110 2.10 -10.00 6.84
C LEU A 110 2.75 -9.61 5.51
N ALA A 111 3.84 -8.86 5.57
CA ALA A 111 4.68 -8.62 4.40
C ALA A 111 5.59 -9.83 4.14
N THR A 112 5.58 -10.39 2.93
CA THR A 112 6.46 -11.52 2.55
C THR A 112 7.89 -11.04 2.33
N THR A 113 8.05 -9.79 1.88
CA THR A 113 9.34 -9.11 1.78
C THR A 113 9.48 -8.05 2.86
N ASN A 114 10.59 -8.05 3.59
CA ASN A 114 10.90 -7.01 4.58
C ASN A 114 11.75 -5.90 3.96
N ALA A 115 11.58 -4.66 4.44
CA ALA A 115 12.40 -3.53 3.99
C ALA A 115 13.86 -3.68 4.45
N ASP A 116 14.06 -4.28 5.63
CA ASP A 116 15.37 -4.39 6.27
C ASP A 116 16.04 -5.76 6.06
N LYS A 117 15.30 -6.77 5.57
CA LYS A 117 15.79 -8.15 5.42
C LYS A 117 15.23 -8.81 4.16
N PRO A 118 16.07 -9.51 3.38
CA PRO A 118 15.61 -10.26 2.22
C PRO A 118 14.66 -11.41 2.61
N ASP A 119 13.80 -11.75 1.66
CA ASP A 119 12.67 -12.70 1.64
C ASP A 119 12.71 -13.79 2.74
N VAL A 120 11.68 -13.82 3.60
CA VAL A 120 11.55 -14.83 4.66
C VAL A 120 10.34 -15.72 4.39
N GLU A 121 10.39 -16.45 3.27
CA GLU A 121 9.43 -17.54 2.97
C GLU A 121 9.46 -18.65 4.02
N ALA A 122 10.61 -18.85 4.68
CA ALA A 122 10.76 -19.81 5.75
C ALA A 122 9.80 -19.50 6.92
N GLY A 123 8.89 -20.44 7.21
CA GLY A 123 7.90 -20.33 8.28
C GLY A 123 6.68 -19.48 7.93
N ARG A 124 6.47 -19.08 6.67
CA ARG A 124 5.28 -18.31 6.25
C ARG A 124 3.98 -19.04 6.60
N GLU A 125 3.91 -20.34 6.32
CA GLU A 125 2.72 -21.15 6.63
C GLU A 125 2.44 -21.24 8.13
N ASP A 126 3.49 -21.43 8.95
CA ASP A 126 3.37 -21.44 10.41
C ASP A 126 2.87 -20.09 10.94
N ARG A 127 3.40 -18.98 10.41
CA ARG A 127 2.94 -17.63 10.77
C ARG A 127 1.48 -17.45 10.40
N MET A 128 1.06 -17.87 9.22
CA MET A 128 -0.35 -17.82 8.81
C MET A 128 -1.25 -18.65 9.73
N ALA A 129 -0.82 -19.86 10.10
CA ALA A 129 -1.56 -20.69 11.04
C ALA A 129 -1.70 -20.01 12.40
N MET A 130 -0.61 -19.43 12.93
CA MET A 130 -0.65 -18.68 14.20
C MET A 130 -1.47 -17.39 14.09
N MET A 131 -1.46 -16.69 12.95
CA MET A 131 -2.31 -15.52 12.71
C MET A 131 -3.79 -15.88 12.71
N LYS A 132 -4.17 -17.07 12.22
CA LYS A 132 -5.55 -17.57 12.31
C LYS A 132 -5.98 -17.81 13.75
N VAL A 133 -5.09 -18.37 14.57
CA VAL A 133 -5.33 -18.52 16.02
C VAL A 133 -5.50 -17.14 16.67
N LEU A 134 -4.57 -16.20 16.42
CA LEU A 134 -4.67 -14.83 16.91
C LEU A 134 -5.98 -14.15 16.50
N ALA A 135 -6.41 -14.30 15.24
CA ALA A 135 -7.66 -13.73 14.77
C ALA A 135 -8.86 -14.28 15.55
N GLY A 136 -8.87 -15.59 15.84
CA GLY A 136 -9.84 -16.22 16.73
C GLY A 136 -9.82 -15.64 18.14
N ASP A 137 -8.64 -15.47 18.73
CA ASP A 137 -8.48 -14.91 20.08
C ASP A 137 -8.92 -13.44 20.17
N VAL A 138 -8.74 -12.66 19.09
CA VAL A 138 -9.20 -11.26 19.02
C VAL A 138 -10.72 -11.17 19.07
N VAL A 139 -11.42 -12.07 18.38
CA VAL A 139 -12.89 -12.07 18.31
C VAL A 139 -13.56 -12.82 19.46
N SER A 140 -12.83 -13.71 20.14
CA SER A 140 -13.36 -14.50 21.24
C SER A 140 -13.69 -13.63 22.45
N ASP A 141 -14.72 -14.01 23.19
CA ASP A 141 -15.14 -13.28 24.38
C ASP A 141 -14.12 -13.52 25.51
N SER A 142 -13.37 -12.47 25.88
CA SER A 142 -12.34 -12.55 26.92
C SER A 142 -12.95 -12.14 28.26
N SER A 143 -13.85 -12.95 28.80
CA SER A 143 -14.32 -12.84 30.17
C SER A 143 -13.33 -13.41 31.20
N ALA A 144 -12.18 -13.93 30.75
CA ALA A 144 -11.14 -14.47 31.63
C ALA A 144 -10.11 -13.41 32.05
N GLY A 145 -10.47 -12.56 33.03
CA GLY A 145 -9.49 -12.00 33.97
C GLY A 145 -9.12 -10.52 33.87
N LEU A 146 -9.94 -9.66 33.23
CA LEU A 146 -9.78 -8.20 33.30
C LEU A 146 -11.03 -7.57 33.92
N ASP A 147 -10.78 -6.59 34.78
CA ASP A 147 -11.68 -5.90 35.71
C ASP A 147 -13.08 -5.58 35.17
N GLU A 148 -14.07 -5.66 36.07
CA GLU A 148 -15.51 -5.63 35.82
C GLU A 148 -16.00 -4.22 35.45
N SER A 149 -15.72 -3.76 34.23
CA SER A 149 -16.36 -2.56 33.67
C SER A 149 -16.42 -2.48 32.15
N THR A 150 -15.90 -3.48 31.43
CA THR A 150 -15.96 -3.48 29.96
C THR A 150 -17.08 -4.40 29.51
N VAL A 151 -18.18 -3.78 29.08
CA VAL A 151 -19.33 -4.42 28.45
C VAL A 151 -18.84 -5.50 27.47
N ALA A 152 -19.33 -6.74 27.60
CA ALA A 152 -19.10 -7.79 26.62
C ALA A 152 -19.58 -7.26 25.26
N SER A 153 -18.65 -6.85 24.41
CA SER A 153 -18.99 -6.31 23.10
C SER A 153 -19.01 -7.49 22.14
N GLU A 154 -20.18 -8.09 21.98
CA GLU A 154 -20.42 -9.00 20.88
C GLU A 154 -20.10 -8.27 19.55
N LEU A 155 -19.48 -8.97 18.62
CA LEU A 155 -19.19 -8.40 17.30
C LEU A 155 -20.49 -8.07 16.58
N GLY A 156 -20.61 -6.84 16.12
CA GLY A 156 -21.70 -6.45 15.24
C GLY A 156 -21.52 -7.00 13.82
N ASP A 157 -22.59 -6.92 13.02
CA ASP A 157 -22.52 -7.23 11.60
C ASP A 157 -21.43 -6.41 10.90
N GLY A 158 -20.57 -7.11 10.13
CA GLY A 158 -19.44 -6.50 9.43
C GLY A 158 -18.19 -6.31 10.27
N GLU A 159 -18.23 -6.59 11.57
CA GLU A 159 -17.04 -6.57 12.41
C GLU A 159 -16.22 -7.86 12.31
N GLY A 160 -14.95 -7.78 12.67
CA GLY A 160 -14.09 -8.95 12.75
C GLY A 160 -12.64 -8.70 12.36
N VAL A 161 -11.94 -9.79 12.05
CA VAL A 161 -10.51 -9.78 11.76
C VAL A 161 -10.27 -10.42 10.41
N ASP A 162 -9.51 -9.73 9.58
CA ASP A 162 -8.99 -10.22 8.31
C ASP A 162 -7.51 -10.55 8.43
N ILE A 163 -7.06 -11.48 7.59
CA ILE A 163 -5.66 -11.85 7.45
C ILE A 163 -5.28 -11.61 6.01
N ALA A 164 -4.20 -10.89 5.76
CA ALA A 164 -3.69 -10.72 4.41
C ALA A 164 -2.17 -10.81 4.30
N LEU A 165 -1.73 -11.20 3.11
CA LEU A 165 -0.33 -11.17 2.69
C LEU A 165 -0.10 -10.05 1.68
N THR A 166 1.10 -9.49 1.67
CA THR A 166 1.52 -8.52 0.67
C THR A 166 3.02 -8.65 0.36
N PRO A 167 3.45 -8.49 -0.90
CA PRO A 167 4.87 -8.45 -1.23
C PRO A 167 5.53 -7.11 -0.90
N TYR A 168 4.74 -6.08 -0.58
CA TYR A 168 5.28 -4.76 -0.34
C TYR A 168 5.94 -4.63 1.03
N ALA A 169 7.15 -4.10 1.05
CA ALA A 169 7.89 -3.81 2.26
C ALA A 169 7.51 -2.45 2.88
N LEU A 170 7.34 -1.43 2.04
CA LEU A 170 7.12 -0.05 2.47
C LEU A 170 5.64 0.23 2.77
N PHE A 171 5.38 1.01 3.82
CA PHE A 171 4.03 1.40 4.23
C PHE A 171 3.26 2.16 3.14
N ILE A 172 3.94 2.98 2.34
CA ILE A 172 3.31 3.73 1.23
C ILE A 172 2.68 2.76 0.22
N ASP A 173 3.42 1.72 -0.15
CA ASP A 173 2.94 0.74 -1.11
C ASP A 173 1.83 -0.13 -0.51
N LYS A 174 1.96 -0.53 0.77
CA LYS A 174 0.91 -1.24 1.51
C LYS A 174 -0.38 -0.41 1.55
N ALA A 175 -0.29 0.88 1.90
CA ALA A 175 -1.45 1.77 1.97
C ALA A 175 -2.15 1.93 0.61
N ARG A 176 -1.38 2.05 -0.48
CA ARG A 176 -1.92 2.14 -1.84
C ARG A 176 -2.76 0.91 -2.19
N VAL A 177 -2.21 -0.29 -2.00
CA VAL A 177 -2.91 -1.51 -2.42
C VAL A 177 -4.08 -1.87 -1.52
N ILE A 178 -4.02 -1.52 -0.22
CA ILE A 178 -5.16 -1.65 0.69
C ILE A 178 -6.28 -0.65 0.34
N ALA A 179 -5.93 0.54 -0.17
CA ALA A 179 -6.93 1.54 -0.57
C ALA A 179 -7.72 1.13 -1.82
N GLU A 180 -7.11 0.33 -2.70
CA GLU A 180 -7.72 -0.20 -3.93
C GLU A 180 -8.61 -1.43 -3.68
N GLU A 181 -8.54 -2.04 -2.50
CA GLU A 181 -9.29 -3.24 -2.15
C GLU A 181 -10.78 -2.94 -1.95
N GLU A 182 -11.63 -3.62 -2.72
CA GLU A 182 -13.07 -3.37 -2.75
C GLU A 182 -13.75 -3.66 -1.40
N ALA A 183 -13.24 -4.66 -0.67
CA ALA A 183 -13.71 -5.03 0.65
C ALA A 183 -13.59 -3.87 1.67
N TYR A 184 -12.65 -2.94 1.45
CA TYR A 184 -12.36 -1.83 2.36
C TYR A 184 -12.66 -0.45 1.74
N GLN A 185 -13.41 -0.43 0.64
CA GLN A 185 -13.78 0.82 -0.03
C GLN A 185 -14.56 1.74 0.92
N GLY A 186 -14.17 3.01 0.98
CA GLY A 186 -14.79 4.02 1.86
C GLY A 186 -14.41 3.91 3.34
N ALA A 187 -13.75 2.83 3.78
CA ALA A 187 -13.28 2.70 5.15
C ALA A 187 -12.15 3.70 5.46
N LYS A 188 -12.10 4.22 6.68
CA LYS A 188 -10.94 4.91 7.24
C LYS A 188 -9.84 3.89 7.54
N LYS A 189 -8.68 4.01 6.90
CA LYS A 189 -7.53 3.11 7.09
C LYS A 189 -6.62 3.64 8.19
N VAL A 190 -6.50 2.91 9.29
CA VAL A 190 -5.73 3.33 10.47
C VAL A 190 -4.59 2.34 10.70
N PHE A 191 -3.34 2.76 10.48
CA PHE A 191 -2.19 1.91 10.79
C PHE A 191 -1.91 1.88 12.29
N ILE A 192 -1.75 0.69 12.87
CA ILE A 192 -1.35 0.49 14.26
C ILE A 192 0.16 0.28 14.29
N LEU A 193 0.90 1.20 14.90
CA LEU A 193 2.37 1.16 14.94
C LEU A 193 2.89 1.27 16.37
N GLY A 194 4.02 0.62 16.64
CA GLY A 194 4.87 0.98 17.78
C GLY A 194 5.70 2.22 17.47
N PHE A 195 6.21 2.89 18.50
CA PHE A 195 7.05 4.09 18.34
C PHE A 195 8.28 3.88 17.45
N ASP A 196 8.99 2.76 17.59
CA ASP A 196 10.17 2.47 16.75
C ASP A 196 9.80 2.27 15.27
N THR A 197 8.64 1.69 15.00
CA THR A 197 8.14 1.57 13.62
C THR A 197 7.71 2.93 13.07
N LEU A 198 7.14 3.81 13.89
CA LEU A 198 6.85 5.19 13.48
C LEU A 198 8.14 5.95 13.12
N LYS A 199 9.21 5.80 13.92
CA LYS A 199 10.53 6.39 13.60
C LYS A 199 11.02 5.90 12.23
N ARG A 200 10.93 4.59 11.94
CA ARG A 200 11.28 4.05 10.62
C ARG A 200 10.37 4.55 9.49
N LEU A 201 9.06 4.63 9.72
CA LEU A 201 8.10 5.19 8.76
C LEU A 201 8.47 6.62 8.36
N LEU A 202 8.94 7.43 9.31
CA LEU A 202 9.32 8.82 9.07
C LEU A 202 10.79 8.99 8.64
N HIS A 203 11.55 7.91 8.49
CA HIS A 203 12.95 7.97 8.10
C HIS A 203 13.09 8.02 6.57
N VAL A 204 13.54 9.16 6.04
CA VAL A 204 13.62 9.43 4.60
C VAL A 204 14.47 8.43 3.81
N GLY A 205 15.43 7.77 4.45
CA GLY A 205 16.30 6.78 3.82
C GLY A 205 15.58 5.52 3.32
N TYR A 206 14.31 5.30 3.68
CA TYR A 206 13.49 4.22 3.13
C TYR A 206 12.79 4.57 1.81
N TYR A 207 12.93 5.82 1.34
CA TYR A 207 12.22 6.32 0.15
C TYR A 207 13.21 6.76 -0.93
N ASP A 208 12.84 6.50 -2.19
CA ASP A 208 13.57 6.96 -3.36
C ASP A 208 12.59 7.69 -4.32
N PRO A 209 12.75 9.01 -4.55
CA PRO A 209 13.76 9.88 -3.93
C PRO A 209 13.54 10.05 -2.41
N PRO A 210 14.57 10.42 -1.63
CA PRO A 210 14.47 10.61 -0.16
C PRO A 210 13.49 11.72 0.24
N SER A 211 12.22 11.37 0.39
CA SER A 211 11.12 12.29 0.65
C SER A 211 9.97 11.61 1.37
N LEU A 212 9.27 12.38 2.22
CA LEU A 212 8.06 11.93 2.93
C LEU A 212 6.76 12.29 2.19
N CYS A 213 6.84 12.95 1.02
CA CYS A 213 5.65 13.45 0.31
C CYS A 213 4.65 12.35 -0.08
N GLY A 214 5.11 11.10 -0.23
CA GLY A 214 4.27 9.96 -0.58
C GLY A 214 3.49 9.35 0.60
N LEU A 215 3.66 9.85 1.83
CA LEU A 215 3.02 9.27 3.02
C LEU A 215 1.54 9.67 3.21
N GLY A 216 0.99 10.56 2.40
CA GLY A 216 -0.42 10.98 2.46
C GLY A 216 -1.39 9.81 2.67
N PRO A 217 -1.37 8.78 1.80
CA PRO A 217 -2.24 7.61 1.94
C PRO A 217 -2.12 6.84 3.26
N VAL A 218 -0.96 6.88 3.93
CA VAL A 218 -0.75 6.26 5.25
C VAL A 218 -1.43 7.09 6.35
N PHE A 219 -1.44 8.41 6.22
CA PHE A 219 -1.96 9.34 7.23
C PHE A 219 -3.41 9.81 6.98
N ASP A 220 -3.99 9.59 5.80
CA ASP A 220 -5.35 10.01 5.45
C ASP A 220 -6.41 9.50 6.46
N GLY A 221 -6.30 8.22 6.85
CA GLY A 221 -7.13 7.66 7.93
C GLY A 221 -6.48 7.76 9.31
N GLY A 222 -5.21 8.15 9.38
CA GLY A 222 -4.45 8.34 10.61
C GLY A 222 -3.64 7.13 11.04
N VAL A 223 -2.78 7.36 12.03
CA VAL A 223 -1.92 6.32 12.63
C VAL A 223 -2.20 6.27 14.12
N ARG A 224 -2.38 5.06 14.66
CA ARG A 224 -2.49 4.80 16.09
C ARG A 224 -1.15 4.31 16.61
N VAL A 225 -0.50 5.13 17.42
CA VAL A 225 0.84 4.85 17.95
C VAL A 225 0.75 4.33 19.37
N HIS A 226 1.36 3.20 19.65
CA HIS A 226 1.48 2.65 21.00
C HIS A 226 2.90 2.86 21.54
N LEU A 227 2.98 3.48 22.72
CA LEU A 227 4.22 3.69 23.46
C LEU A 227 4.41 2.54 24.45
N ARG A 228 5.65 2.06 24.57
CA ARG A 228 6.03 1.14 25.64
C ARG A 228 6.44 1.96 26.85
N ALA A 229 5.91 1.65 28.03
CA ALA A 229 6.43 2.19 29.28
C ALA A 229 7.78 1.51 29.56
N GLY A 230 8.89 2.20 29.28
CA GLY A 230 10.24 1.68 29.53
C GLY A 230 11.20 1.98 28.39
N GLY A 231 11.97 3.05 28.56
CA GLY A 231 12.99 3.51 27.63
C GLY A 231 13.40 4.94 27.98
N GLY A 232 13.83 5.16 29.23
CA GLY A 232 14.64 6.33 29.52
C GLY A 232 15.92 6.17 28.73
N GLU A 233 16.06 6.92 27.66
CA GLU A 233 17.37 7.19 27.09
C GLU A 233 18.09 8.01 28.15
N GLU A 234 19.03 7.38 28.86
CA GLU A 234 20.15 8.11 29.44
C GLU A 234 20.81 8.81 28.26
N GLU A 235 20.54 10.12 28.11
CA GLU A 235 21.44 11.01 27.38
C GLU A 235 22.79 10.92 28.07
N GLU A 236 23.63 9.97 27.64
CA GLU A 236 25.04 9.99 27.97
C GLU A 236 25.62 11.21 27.25
N GLY A 237 25.70 12.28 28.03
CA GLY A 237 26.08 13.60 27.58
C GLY A 237 27.43 13.63 26.87
N GLN A 238 27.50 14.58 25.95
CA GLN A 238 28.73 15.14 25.41
C GLN A 238 29.89 15.13 26.40
N LYS A 239 31.03 14.58 25.96
CA LYS A 239 32.35 15.17 26.19
C LYS A 239 33.22 14.98 24.96
#